data_AF-A0ABD0RFQ7-F1
#
_entry.id   AF-A0ABD0RFQ7-F1
#
_cell.length_a   1.000
_cell.length_b   1.000
_cell.length_c   1.000
_cell.angle_alpha   90.00
_cell.angle_beta   90.00
_cell.angle_gamma   90.00
#
_symmetry.space_group_name_H-M   'P 1'
#
loop_
_entity.id
_entity.type
_entity.pdbx_description
1 polymer ?
#
loop_
_entity_poly.entity_id
_entity_poly.type
_entity_poly.pdbx_seq_one_letter_code
_entity_poly.pdbx_strand_id
1 'polypeptide(L)'
;NCNSDKQWQQHITSEKHKERVFNSEDDQNCWQYRFPTGTFKVCERFLKGTCTEEELCKLAHGDEELKEWKDRREFLLMKLAKARKDHLIAPNDNDFGKYSFLLKDI
;
A
#
# COMPACT_ATOMS: atom_id res chain seq x y z
N ASN A 1 -4.52 4.53 37.97
CA ASN A 1 -3.81 5.04 36.79
C ASN A 1 -4.54 4.50 35.56
N CYS A 2 -5.38 5.33 34.94
CA CYS A 2 -6.35 4.93 33.92
C CYS A 2 -5.65 4.67 32.58
N ASN A 3 -5.45 3.39 32.23
CA ASN A 3 -5.00 2.95 30.92
C ASN A 3 -6.20 2.76 29.99
N SER A 4 -6.92 3.85 29.73
CA SER A 4 -8.19 3.83 29.00
C SER A 4 -7.97 3.62 27.49
N ASP A 5 -8.91 2.95 26.83
CA ASP A 5 -8.98 2.70 25.38
C ASP A 5 -8.63 3.92 24.50
N LYS A 6 -8.84 5.14 25.01
CA LYS A 6 -8.44 6.39 24.36
C LYS A 6 -6.94 6.50 24.09
N GLN A 7 -6.07 6.00 24.98
CA GLN A 7 -4.61 5.99 24.73
C GLN A 7 -4.23 4.93 23.70
N TRP A 8 -4.87 3.76 23.73
CA TRP A 8 -4.68 2.74 22.71
C TRP A 8 -5.08 3.25 21.33
N GLN A 9 -6.25 3.91 21.21
CA GLN A 9 -6.69 4.52 19.95
C GLN A 9 -5.68 5.55 19.42
N GLN A 10 -5.17 6.45 20.26
CA GLN A 10 -4.17 7.44 19.85
C GLN A 10 -2.84 6.80 19.39
N HIS A 11 -2.46 5.66 19.98
CA HIS A 11 -1.26 4.93 19.61
C HIS A 11 -1.40 4.24 18.24
N ILE A 12 -2.50 3.54 18.00
CA ILE A 12 -2.72 2.81 16.73
C ILE A 12 -3.03 3.72 15.53
N THR A 13 -3.54 4.93 15.78
CA THR A 13 -3.77 5.93 14.72
C THR A 13 -2.51 6.73 14.37
N SER A 14 -1.40 6.53 15.08
CA SER A 14 -0.16 7.26 14.82
C SER A 14 0.49 6.80 13.51
N GLU A 15 0.89 7.77 12.69
CA GLU A 15 1.56 7.55 11.39
C GLU A 15 2.78 6.60 11.49
N LYS A 16 3.54 6.67 12.60
CA LYS A 16 4.69 5.78 12.85
C LYS A 16 4.31 4.31 13.04
N HIS A 17 3.14 4.02 13.59
CA HIS A 17 2.65 2.64 13.74
C HIS A 17 2.15 2.11 12.40
N LYS A 18 1.38 2.91 11.65
CA LYS A 18 0.89 2.58 10.32
C LYS A 18 2.03 2.24 9.36
N GLU A 19 3.09 3.05 9.34
CA GLU A 19 4.27 2.73 8.53
C GLU A 19 4.87 1.38 8.92
N ARG A 20 5.05 1.07 10.21
CA ARG A 20 5.58 -0.25 10.63
C ARG A 20 4.70 -1.44 10.26
N VAL A 21 3.37 -1.28 10.25
CA VAL A 21 2.45 -2.37 9.88
C VAL A 21 2.62 -2.77 8.40
N PHE A 22 2.86 -1.79 7.52
CA PHE A 22 2.98 -2.02 6.07
C PHE A 22 4.42 -2.03 5.55
N ASN A 23 5.39 -1.53 6.31
CA ASN A 23 6.79 -1.37 5.94
C ASN A 23 7.71 -2.18 6.87
N SER A 24 7.53 -3.50 6.88
CA SER A 24 8.57 -4.39 7.43
C SER A 24 9.69 -4.50 6.39
N GLU A 25 10.94 -4.30 6.80
CA GLU A 25 12.12 -4.29 5.91
C GLU A 25 12.24 -5.56 5.05
N ASP A 26 11.79 -6.71 5.56
CA ASP A 26 11.70 -7.98 4.84
C ASP A 26 10.80 -7.92 3.59
N ASP A 27 9.74 -7.11 3.66
CA ASP A 27 8.74 -6.99 2.61
C ASP A 27 9.23 -6.15 1.43
N GLN A 28 10.09 -5.16 1.70
CA GLN A 28 10.65 -4.31 0.66
C GLN A 28 11.59 -5.05 -0.27
N ASN A 29 12.19 -6.16 0.18
CA ASN A 29 13.14 -6.93 -0.61
C ASN A 29 12.45 -7.90 -1.60
N CYS A 30 11.13 -8.11 -1.46
CA CYS A 30 10.36 -8.99 -2.33
C CYS A 30 9.80 -8.32 -3.59
N TRP A 31 9.71 -6.98 -3.60
CA TRP A 31 9.11 -6.21 -4.69
C TRP A 31 10.23 -5.62 -5.56
N GLN A 32 10.34 -6.06 -6.81
CA GLN A 32 11.38 -5.65 -7.76
C GLN A 32 10.96 -4.43 -8.59
N TYR A 33 9.66 -4.16 -8.68
CA TYR A 33 9.13 -3.03 -9.42
C TYR A 33 8.74 -1.88 -8.48
N ARG A 34 8.68 -0.71 -9.10
CA ARG A 34 8.22 0.56 -8.55
C ARG A 34 6.84 0.49 -7.90
N PHE A 35 6.58 1.46 -7.04
CA PHE A 35 5.29 1.56 -6.34
C PHE A 35 4.19 2.08 -7.29
N PRO A 36 2.96 1.49 -7.28
CA PRO A 36 1.83 2.01 -8.04
C PRO A 36 1.41 3.40 -7.55
N THR A 37 1.49 4.40 -8.43
CA THR A 37 1.10 5.79 -8.14
C THR A 37 -0.25 6.17 -8.77
N GLY A 38 -0.85 5.25 -9.50
CA GLY A 38 -2.10 5.45 -10.23
C GLY A 38 -2.71 4.11 -10.60
N THR A 39 -3.40 4.03 -11.72
CA THR A 39 -4.27 2.89 -12.03
C THR A 39 -3.52 1.58 -12.28
N PHE A 40 -4.08 0.45 -11.83
CA PHE A 40 -3.66 -0.90 -12.20
C PHE A 40 -3.96 -1.24 -13.67
N LYS A 41 -3.27 -0.57 -14.58
CA LYS A 41 -3.35 -0.77 -16.03
C LYS A 41 -1.95 -0.67 -16.62
N VAL A 42 -1.67 -1.47 -17.64
CA VAL A 42 -0.42 -1.39 -18.39
C VAL A 42 -0.36 -0.09 -19.19
N CYS A 43 0.81 0.55 -19.19
CA CYS A 43 1.09 1.73 -19.98
C CYS A 43 1.31 1.35 -21.45
N GLU A 44 0.31 1.61 -22.30
CA GLU A 44 0.43 1.35 -23.74
C GLU A 44 1.58 2.15 -24.39
N ARG A 45 1.90 3.34 -23.87
CA ARG A 45 3.05 4.15 -24.33
C ARG A 45 4.37 3.45 -24.03
N PHE A 46 4.48 2.79 -22.88
CA PHE A 46 5.66 2.04 -22.50
C PHE A 46 5.83 0.80 -23.38
N LEU A 47 4.73 0.07 -23.65
CA LEU A 47 4.75 -1.06 -24.61
C LEU A 47 5.20 -0.63 -26.01
N LYS A 48 4.94 0.62 -26.39
CA LYS A 48 5.39 1.22 -27.66
C LYS A 48 6.79 1.86 -27.58
N GLY A 49 7.45 1.85 -26.43
CA GLY A 49 8.76 2.49 -26.22
C GLY A 49 8.74 4.03 -26.24
N THR A 50 7.58 4.64 -26.01
CA THR A 50 7.35 6.11 -26.11
C THR A 50 6.98 6.75 -24.78
N CYS A 51 7.04 6.00 -23.67
CA CYS A 51 6.79 6.56 -22.35
C CYS A 51 7.97 7.40 -21.89
N THR A 52 7.75 8.69 -21.66
CA THR A 52 8.75 9.64 -21.13
C THR A 52 8.58 9.91 -19.64
N GLU A 53 7.54 9.33 -19.02
CA GLU A 53 7.17 9.63 -17.64
C GLU A 53 8.03 8.86 -16.63
N GLU A 54 8.78 7.84 -17.07
CA GLU A 54 9.62 6.97 -16.21
C GLU A 54 8.91 6.73 -14.87
N GLU A 55 9.53 7.02 -13.72
CA GLU A 55 9.04 6.85 -12.35
C GLU A 55 7.77 7.63 -11.97
N LEU A 56 7.40 8.63 -12.76
CA LEU A 56 6.17 9.42 -12.58
C LEU A 56 4.96 8.83 -13.31
N CYS A 57 5.19 7.83 -14.17
CA CYS A 57 4.11 7.16 -14.89
C CYS A 57 3.11 6.51 -13.92
N LYS A 58 1.84 6.87 -14.09
CA LYS A 58 0.71 6.38 -13.29
C LYS A 58 0.21 4.99 -13.72
N LEU A 59 0.85 4.38 -14.71
CA LEU A 59 0.47 3.13 -15.35
C LEU A 59 1.65 2.17 -15.30
N ALA A 60 1.37 0.87 -15.21
CA ALA A 60 2.39 -0.16 -15.08
C ALA A 60 3.24 -0.27 -16.35
N HIS A 61 4.56 -0.29 -16.22
CA HIS A 61 5.50 -0.48 -17.33
C HIS A 61 5.68 -1.96 -17.72
N GLY A 62 4.56 -2.61 -18.03
CA GLY A 62 4.51 -4.01 -18.46
C GLY A 62 3.58 -4.85 -17.61
N ASP A 63 3.32 -6.07 -18.06
CA ASP A 63 2.46 -7.03 -17.37
C ASP A 63 3.09 -7.55 -16.07
N GLU A 64 4.41 -7.68 -16.02
CA GLU A 64 5.13 -8.12 -14.81
C GLU A 64 4.99 -7.09 -13.69
N GLU A 65 5.20 -5.81 -14.01
CA GLU A 65 4.99 -4.71 -13.06
C GLU A 65 3.53 -4.63 -12.60
N LEU A 66 2.58 -4.77 -13.54
CA LEU A 66 1.16 -4.76 -13.19
C LEU A 66 0.79 -5.94 -12.28
N LYS A 67 1.35 -7.11 -12.54
CA LYS A 67 1.15 -8.30 -11.71
C LYS A 67 1.71 -8.06 -10.32
N GLU A 68 2.93 -7.54 -10.21
CA GLU A 68 3.52 -7.22 -8.92
C GLU A 68 2.70 -6.19 -8.14
N TRP A 69 2.16 -5.17 -8.81
CA TRP A 69 1.27 -4.19 -8.19
C TRP A 69 0.02 -4.86 -7.60
N LYS A 70 -0.58 -5.81 -8.31
CA LYS A 70 -1.75 -6.57 -7.85
C LYS A 70 -1.41 -7.49 -6.68
N ASP A 71 -0.31 -8.26 -6.80
CA ASP A 71 0.16 -9.15 -5.74
C ASP A 71 0.46 -8.34 -4.46
N ARG A 72 1.11 -7.19 -4.62
CA ARG A 72 1.37 -6.24 -3.53
C ARG A 72 0.09 -5.69 -2.93
N ARG A 73 -0.93 -5.37 -3.74
CA ARG A 73 -2.25 -4.93 -3.27
C ARG A 73 -2.89 -6.02 -2.40
N GLU A 74 -2.96 -7.25 -2.90
CA GLU A 74 -3.56 -8.38 -2.19
C GLU A 74 -2.84 -8.65 -0.87
N PHE A 75 -1.52 -8.61 -0.89
CA PHE A 75 -0.71 -8.78 0.30
C PHE A 75 -0.94 -7.67 1.34
N LEU A 76 -1.02 -6.41 0.91
CA LEU A 76 -1.35 -5.28 1.81
C LEU A 76 -2.78 -5.37 2.35
N LEU A 77 -3.75 -5.81 1.54
CA LEU A 77 -5.12 -6.08 2.00
C LEU A 77 -5.14 -7.19 3.06
N MET A 78 -4.37 -8.25 2.86
CA MET A 78 -4.21 -9.32 3.86
C MET A 78 -3.60 -8.79 5.16
N LYS A 79 -2.53 -7.98 5.06
CA LYS A 79 -1.93 -7.31 6.23
C LYS A 79 -2.91 -6.37 6.92
N LEU A 80 -3.68 -5.58 6.17
CA LEU A 80 -4.72 -4.71 6.72
C LEU A 80 -5.80 -5.51 7.44
N ALA A 81 -6.29 -6.59 6.83
CA ALA A 81 -7.29 -7.46 7.44
C ALA A 81 -6.77 -8.08 8.75
N LYS A 82 -5.51 -8.53 8.76
CA LYS A 82 -4.84 -9.04 9.97
C LYS A 82 -4.69 -7.94 11.04
N ALA A 83 -4.19 -6.78 10.67
CA ALA A 83 -4.03 -5.65 11.58
C ALA A 83 -5.37 -5.16 12.15
N ARG A 84 -6.45 -5.19 11.38
CA ARG A 84 -7.81 -4.93 11.89
C ARG A 84 -8.26 -5.99 12.89
N LYS A 85 -8.02 -7.27 12.60
CA LYS A 85 -8.34 -8.39 13.50
C LYS A 85 -7.54 -8.35 14.80
N ASP A 86 -6.27 -7.95 14.72
CA ASP A 86 -5.37 -7.82 15.86
C ASP A 86 -5.56 -6.47 16.60
N HIS A 87 -6.55 -5.66 16.21
CA HIS A 87 -6.82 -4.35 16.80
C HIS A 87 -5.58 -3.43 16.78
N LEU A 88 -4.82 -3.48 15.70
CA LEU A 88 -3.65 -2.64 15.43
C LEU A 88 -3.97 -1.43 14.53
N ILE A 89 -5.13 -1.44 13.88
CA ILE A 89 -5.63 -0.34 13.05
C ILE A 89 -7.08 -0.07 13.45
N ALA A 90 -7.45 1.21 13.55
CA ALA A 90 -8.82 1.56 13.91
C ALA A 90 -9.79 1.15 12.78
N PRO A 91 -11.00 0.66 13.09
CA PRO A 91 -11.92 0.13 12.09
C PRO A 91 -12.35 1.16 11.03
N ASN A 92 -12.32 2.46 11.37
CA ASN A 92 -12.62 3.56 10.46
C ASN A 92 -11.37 4.22 9.85
N ASP A 93 -10.18 3.72 10.15
CA ASP A 93 -8.95 4.25 9.58
C ASP A 93 -8.74 3.65 8.20
N ASN A 94 -8.82 4.52 7.20
CA ASN A 94 -8.59 4.21 5.79
C ASN A 94 -7.50 5.13 5.22
N ASP A 95 -6.83 5.93 6.06
CA ASP A 95 -5.78 6.85 5.64
C ASP A 95 -4.41 6.25 5.92
N PHE A 96 -3.85 5.65 4.88
CA PHE A 96 -2.56 4.95 4.85
C PHE A 96 -1.57 5.62 3.90
N GLY A 97 -1.75 6.93 3.63
CA GLY A 97 -0.91 7.71 2.73
C GLY A 97 -0.82 7.10 1.32
N LYS A 98 0.39 6.76 0.86
CA LYS A 98 0.61 6.16 -0.46
C LYS A 98 -0.10 4.81 -0.66
N TYR A 99 -0.37 4.07 0.42
CA TYR A 99 -1.08 2.78 0.35
C TYR A 99 -2.60 2.96 0.27
N SER A 100 -3.14 4.13 0.60
CA SER A 100 -4.58 4.42 0.49
C SER A 100 -5.09 4.16 -0.94
N PHE A 101 -4.27 4.40 -1.95
CA PHE A 101 -4.61 4.10 -3.33
C PHE A 101 -4.81 2.58 -3.59
N LEU A 102 -3.95 1.74 -3.01
CA LEU A 102 -4.02 0.29 -3.15
C LEU A 102 -5.24 -0.30 -2.41
N LEU A 103 -5.55 0.30 -1.26
CA LEU A 103 -6.56 -0.18 -0.33
C LEU A 103 -7.97 0.38 -0.58
N LYS A 104 -8.11 1.40 -1.44
CA LYS A 104 -9.42 1.88 -1.90
C LYS A 104 -10.03 0.87 -2.89
N ASP A 105 -11.29 0.54 -2.68
CA ASP A 105 -12.11 -0.15 -3.68
C ASP A 105 -12.27 0.78 -4.89
N ILE A 106 -12.10 0.20 -6.09
CA ILE A 106 -12.22 0.87 -7.39
C ILE A 106 -13.70 1.04 -7.73
#